data_AF-A0A2T2TYJ0-F1
#
_entry.id   AF-A0A2T2TYJ0-F1
#
_cell.length_a   1.000
_cell.length_b   1.000
_cell.length_c   1.000
_cell.angle_alpha   90.00
_cell.angle_beta   90.00
_cell.angle_gamma   90.00
#
_symmetry.space_group_name_H-M   'P 1'
#
loop_
_entity.id
_entity.type
_entity.pdbx_description
1 polymer ?
#
loop_
_entity_poly.entity_id
_entity_poly.type
_entity_poly.pdbx_seq_one_letter_code
_entity_poly.pdbx_strand_id
1 'polypeptide(L)'
;MINRLLKLTCVGLFAIAFALSAPGASGQMPQQPDTTTLSASDVSQKQVEKAARIATTIQSSMRAQQMKMRKQMKKKYGNPQEMDSTQKANAKREMRRRQMKMRKKQMKMMQQQANKEGMSPKMFRRIMRSAQQDSTLKKKIQAAMRAQMKQKRSQMKQKPNPQNQ
;
A
#
# COMPACT_ATOMS: atom_id res chain seq x y z
N MET A 1 -53.67 -25.61 20.20
CA MET A 1 -54.07 -26.28 18.94
C MET A 1 -52.96 -26.04 17.92
N ILE A 2 -52.00 -26.96 17.85
CA ILE A 2 -51.82 -27.95 16.78
C ILE A 2 -51.19 -27.34 15.50
N ASN A 3 -49.87 -27.56 15.40
CA ASN A 3 -49.07 -27.92 14.22
C ASN A 3 -49.59 -27.57 12.82
N ARG A 4 -48.68 -27.03 11.97
CA ARG A 4 -48.15 -27.82 10.84
C ARG A 4 -46.87 -27.21 10.23
N LEU A 5 -45.79 -27.95 10.45
CA LEU A 5 -44.61 -28.07 9.60
C LEU A 5 -45.04 -28.43 8.16
N LEU A 6 -44.46 -27.79 7.14
CA LEU A 6 -44.32 -28.38 5.80
C LEU A 6 -42.95 -28.00 5.25
N LYS A 7 -41.97 -28.83 5.63
CA LYS A 7 -40.74 -29.04 4.88
C LYS A 7 -41.12 -29.74 3.57
N LEU A 8 -40.89 -29.10 2.44
CA LEU A 8 -40.88 -29.76 1.13
C LEU A 8 -39.46 -29.66 0.56
N THR A 9 -38.68 -30.67 0.90
CA THR A 9 -37.47 -31.07 0.19
C THR A 9 -37.86 -31.60 -1.18
N CYS A 10 -37.73 -30.77 -2.23
CA CYS A 10 -37.72 -31.25 -3.60
C CYS A 10 -36.27 -31.38 -4.06
N VAL A 11 -35.80 -32.62 -4.04
CA VAL A 11 -34.64 -33.09 -4.78
C VAL A 11 -34.95 -32.92 -6.26
N GLY A 12 -34.31 -31.96 -6.91
CA GLY A 12 -34.40 -31.73 -8.34
C GLY A 12 -33.01 -31.78 -8.96
N LEU A 13 -32.56 -32.98 -9.31
CA LEU A 13 -31.42 -33.22 -10.19
C LEU A 13 -31.77 -32.69 -11.59
N PHE A 14 -31.41 -31.44 -11.89
CA PHE A 14 -31.37 -30.94 -13.26
C PHE A 14 -29.92 -30.92 -13.74
N ALA A 15 -29.53 -32.03 -14.37
CA ALA A 15 -28.39 -32.07 -15.26
C ALA A 15 -28.77 -31.34 -16.56
N ILE A 16 -28.28 -30.12 -16.73
CA ILE A 16 -28.27 -29.44 -18.03
C ILE A 16 -26.81 -29.26 -18.42
N ALA A 17 -26.32 -30.22 -19.21
CA ALA A 17 -25.14 -30.05 -20.02
C ALA A 17 -25.49 -29.08 -21.15
N PHE A 18 -24.91 -27.88 -21.12
CA PHE A 18 -24.82 -27.03 -22.31
C PHE A 18 -23.35 -26.88 -22.68
N ALA A 19 -23.02 -27.54 -23.78
CA ALA A 19 -21.73 -27.48 -24.42
C ALA A 19 -21.56 -26.14 -25.17
N LEU A 20 -20.33 -25.63 -25.12
CA LEU A 20 -19.62 -24.88 -26.17
C LEU A 20 -20.26 -23.61 -26.76
N SER A 21 -19.75 -22.43 -26.35
CA SER A 21 -19.15 -21.42 -27.27
C SER A 21 -18.68 -20.13 -26.54
N ALA A 22 -17.35 -19.94 -26.49
CA ALA A 22 -16.50 -18.72 -26.47
C ALA A 22 -16.88 -17.47 -25.62
N PRO A 23 -15.92 -16.68 -25.06
CA PRO A 23 -14.57 -16.42 -25.57
C PRO A 23 -13.47 -16.47 -24.49
N GLY A 24 -12.55 -17.42 -24.61
CA GLY A 24 -11.31 -17.41 -23.83
C GLY A 24 -10.35 -16.37 -24.37
N ALA A 25 -10.63 -15.09 -24.13
CA ALA A 25 -9.63 -14.05 -24.26
C ALA A 25 -8.47 -14.41 -23.33
N SER A 26 -7.39 -14.95 -23.91
CA SER A 26 -6.08 -15.13 -23.27
C SER A 26 -5.46 -13.77 -22.99
N GLY A 27 -6.12 -12.95 -22.17
CA GLY A 27 -5.44 -11.93 -21.40
C GLY A 27 -4.65 -12.67 -20.35
N GLN A 28 -3.36 -12.90 -20.60
CA GLN A 28 -2.40 -13.30 -19.58
C GLN A 28 -2.57 -12.37 -18.38
N MET A 29 -3.31 -12.84 -17.37
CA MET A 29 -3.40 -12.15 -16.10
C MET A 29 -1.99 -12.12 -15.50
N PRO A 30 -1.58 -11.00 -14.90
CA PRO A 30 -0.25 -10.87 -14.32
C PRO A 30 -0.03 -11.99 -13.30
N GLN A 31 0.99 -12.81 -13.58
CA GLN A 31 1.69 -13.75 -12.71
C GLN A 31 1.21 -13.71 -11.25
N GLN A 32 0.49 -14.74 -10.81
CA GLN A 32 0.02 -14.86 -9.42
C GLN A 32 1.19 -14.60 -8.46
N PRO A 33 1.13 -13.55 -7.63
CA PRO A 33 2.21 -13.24 -6.71
C PRO A 33 2.13 -14.21 -5.54
N ASP A 34 3.04 -15.20 -5.48
CA ASP A 34 3.23 -16.18 -4.37
C ASP A 34 2.36 -15.84 -3.17
N THR A 35 1.20 -16.48 -3.06
CA THR A 35 0.16 -16.11 -2.09
C THR A 35 0.55 -16.46 -0.66
N THR A 36 1.66 -17.19 -0.49
CA THR A 36 2.19 -17.59 0.81
C THR A 36 2.51 -16.37 1.68
N THR A 37 1.61 -16.10 2.62
CA THR A 37 1.77 -15.11 3.68
C THR A 37 2.91 -15.53 4.61
N LEU A 38 3.80 -14.59 4.95
CA LEU A 38 4.87 -14.82 5.91
C LEU A 38 4.37 -14.49 7.32
N SER A 39 4.57 -15.41 8.24
CA SER A 39 4.39 -15.17 9.67
C SER A 39 5.57 -14.39 10.26
N ALA A 40 5.40 -13.87 11.47
CA ALA A 40 6.45 -13.15 12.18
C ALA A 40 7.71 -14.00 12.52
N SER A 41 7.63 -15.33 12.44
CA SER A 41 8.76 -16.26 12.58
C SER A 41 9.49 -16.50 11.24
N ASP A 42 8.80 -16.37 10.11
CA ASP A 42 9.38 -16.58 8.77
C ASP A 42 10.27 -15.39 8.32
N VAL A 43 10.19 -14.27 9.03
CA VAL A 43 10.94 -13.06 8.74
C VAL A 43 11.99 -12.84 9.83
N SER A 44 13.27 -12.97 9.44
CA SER A 44 14.39 -12.68 10.33
C SER A 44 14.39 -11.24 10.82
N GLN A 45 14.96 -11.00 12.00
CA GLN A 45 15.09 -9.65 12.58
C GLN A 45 15.83 -8.68 11.65
N LYS A 46 16.90 -9.14 10.97
CA LYS A 46 17.62 -8.33 9.95
C LYS A 46 16.71 -7.92 8.79
N GLN A 47 15.82 -8.80 8.33
CA GLN A 47 14.84 -8.46 7.29
C GLN A 47 13.79 -7.47 7.80
N VAL A 48 13.32 -7.61 9.05
CA VAL A 48 12.41 -6.63 9.67
C VAL A 48 13.05 -5.25 9.71
N GLU A 49 14.32 -5.16 10.12
CA GLU A 49 15.04 -3.89 10.19
C GLU A 49 15.25 -3.24 8.82
N LYS A 50 15.70 -4.02 7.82
CA LYS A 50 15.84 -3.56 6.43
C LYS A 50 14.49 -3.09 5.87
N ALA A 51 13.44 -3.87 6.05
CA ALA A 51 12.09 -3.48 5.62
C ALA A 51 11.64 -2.18 6.30
N ALA A 52 11.93 -2.01 7.60
CA ALA A 52 11.66 -0.76 8.30
C ALA A 52 12.48 0.42 7.76
N ARG A 53 13.76 0.24 7.36
CA ARG A 53 14.59 1.30 6.74
C ARG A 53 14.03 1.76 5.42
N ILE A 54 13.68 0.80 4.57
CA ILE A 54 13.06 1.04 3.27
C ILE A 54 11.74 1.77 3.47
N ALA A 55 10.85 1.24 4.32
CA ALA A 55 9.53 1.81 4.58
C ALA A 55 9.62 3.23 5.17
N THR A 56 10.50 3.47 6.13
CA THR A 56 10.70 4.78 6.76
C THR A 56 11.18 5.82 5.74
N THR A 57 12.14 5.45 4.88
CA THR A 57 12.69 6.35 3.85
C THR A 57 11.66 6.70 2.77
N ILE A 58 10.87 5.71 2.33
CA ILE A 58 9.78 5.94 1.40
C ILE A 58 8.69 6.81 2.06
N GLN A 59 8.30 6.51 3.29
CA GLN A 59 7.26 7.25 3.99
C GLN A 59 7.64 8.72 4.19
N SER A 60 8.87 9.00 4.63
CA SER A 60 9.33 10.38 4.87
C SER A 60 9.38 11.19 3.57
N SER A 61 9.91 10.60 2.49
CA SER A 61 10.00 11.26 1.18
C SER A 61 8.62 11.54 0.58
N MET A 62 7.70 10.58 0.68
CA MET A 62 6.34 10.71 0.16
C MET A 62 5.51 11.73 0.93
N ARG A 63 5.68 11.82 2.26
CA ARG A 63 4.94 12.77 3.10
C ARG A 63 5.18 14.23 2.67
N ALA A 64 6.43 14.61 2.44
CA ALA A 64 6.77 15.95 1.97
C ALA A 64 6.12 16.27 0.61
N GLN A 65 6.16 15.33 -0.32
CA GLN A 65 5.55 15.48 -1.64
C GLN A 65 4.02 15.55 -1.59
N GLN A 66 3.39 14.76 -0.72
CA GLN A 66 1.94 14.80 -0.52
C GLN A 66 1.50 16.15 0.04
N MET A 67 2.26 16.72 0.98
CA MET A 67 2.00 18.07 1.49
C MET A 67 2.17 19.13 0.41
N LYS A 68 3.22 19.05 -0.41
CA LYS A 68 3.41 19.95 -1.55
C LYS A 68 2.25 19.85 -2.54
N MET A 69 1.82 18.64 -2.86
CA MET A 69 0.67 18.40 -3.73
C MET A 69 -0.60 19.03 -3.17
N ARG A 70 -0.90 18.80 -1.88
CA ARG A 70 -2.07 19.37 -1.21
C ARG A 70 -2.06 20.90 -1.23
N LYS A 71 -0.91 21.52 -0.91
CA LYS A 71 -0.74 22.98 -0.98
C LYS A 71 -0.97 23.52 -2.39
N GLN A 72 -0.42 22.86 -3.42
CA GLN A 72 -0.59 23.27 -4.81
C GLN A 72 -2.05 23.10 -5.29
N MET A 73 -2.71 22.01 -4.91
CA MET A 73 -4.13 21.80 -5.26
C MET A 73 -5.02 22.85 -4.59
N LYS A 74 -4.80 23.14 -3.30
CA LYS A 74 -5.52 24.20 -2.58
C LYS A 74 -5.25 25.58 -3.19
N LYS A 75 -4.00 25.90 -3.55
CA LYS A 75 -3.64 27.17 -4.19
C LYS A 75 -4.30 27.34 -5.56
N LYS A 76 -4.38 26.27 -6.36
CA LYS A 76 -4.88 26.33 -7.73
C LYS A 76 -6.40 26.31 -7.83
N TYR A 77 -7.06 25.56 -6.95
CA TYR A 77 -8.51 25.30 -7.08
C TYR A 77 -9.34 25.78 -5.88
N GLY A 78 -8.73 26.27 -4.80
CA GLY A 78 -9.47 26.80 -3.65
C GLY A 78 -10.20 25.72 -2.84
N ASN A 79 -11.35 26.10 -2.27
CA ASN A 79 -12.19 25.22 -1.47
C ASN A 79 -13.06 24.33 -2.39
N PRO A 80 -12.98 22.98 -2.30
CA PRO A 80 -13.79 22.08 -3.13
C PRO A 80 -15.30 22.29 -3.08
N GLN A 81 -15.82 22.85 -1.99
CA GLN A 81 -17.26 23.09 -1.86
C GLN A 81 -17.73 24.25 -2.76
N GLU A 82 -16.91 25.29 -2.89
CA GLU A 82 -17.18 26.52 -3.65
C GLU A 82 -16.87 26.39 -5.15
N MET A 83 -16.17 25.33 -5.57
CA MET A 83 -15.83 25.10 -6.98
C MET A 83 -17.09 24.79 -7.82
N ASP A 84 -17.18 25.36 -9.03
CA ASP A 84 -18.14 24.93 -10.03
C ASP A 84 -17.87 23.50 -10.54
N SER A 85 -18.81 22.91 -11.27
CA SER A 85 -18.73 21.53 -11.76
C SER A 85 -17.53 21.28 -12.69
N THR A 86 -17.14 22.26 -13.52
CA THR A 86 -16.01 22.19 -14.44
C THR A 86 -14.69 22.27 -13.67
N GLN A 87 -14.58 23.19 -12.72
CA GLN A 87 -13.42 23.28 -11.82
C GLN A 87 -13.25 22.00 -10.99
N LYS A 88 -14.33 21.44 -10.45
CA LYS A 88 -14.33 20.14 -9.75
C LYS A 88 -13.81 19.01 -10.65
N ALA A 89 -14.28 18.93 -11.88
CA ALA A 89 -13.85 17.92 -12.84
C ALA A 89 -12.35 18.04 -13.16
N ASN A 90 -11.87 19.27 -13.40
CA ASN A 90 -10.47 19.55 -13.68
C ASN A 90 -9.56 19.26 -12.47
N ALA A 91 -9.97 19.67 -11.27
CA ALA A 91 -9.26 19.38 -10.03
C ALA A 91 -9.15 17.87 -9.80
N LYS A 92 -10.23 17.11 -10.01
CA LYS A 92 -10.25 15.64 -9.88
C LYS A 92 -9.31 14.98 -10.89
N ARG A 93 -9.32 15.42 -12.15
CA ARG A 93 -8.42 14.91 -13.21
C ARG A 93 -6.96 15.18 -12.87
N GLU A 94 -6.62 16.40 -12.46
CA GLU A 94 -5.26 16.75 -12.08
C GLU A 94 -4.79 15.99 -10.83
N MET A 95 -5.65 15.87 -9.81
CA MET A 95 -5.37 15.08 -8.62
C MET A 95 -5.06 13.63 -8.99
N ARG A 96 -5.88 13.00 -9.84
CA ARG A 96 -5.65 11.63 -10.31
C ARG A 96 -4.32 11.49 -11.05
N ARG A 97 -3.97 12.44 -11.93
CA ARG A 97 -2.67 12.46 -12.63
C ARG A 97 -1.50 12.56 -11.64
N ARG A 98 -1.60 13.44 -10.64
CA ARG A 98 -0.57 13.62 -9.60
C ARG A 98 -0.44 12.38 -8.71
N GLN A 99 -1.55 11.77 -8.29
CA GLN A 99 -1.55 10.51 -7.54
C GLN A 99 -0.87 9.37 -8.31
N MET A 100 -1.15 9.25 -9.61
CA MET A 100 -0.47 8.28 -10.47
C MET A 100 1.05 8.51 -10.54
N LYS A 101 1.48 9.77 -10.70
CA LYS A 101 2.91 10.12 -10.66
C LYS A 101 3.55 9.77 -9.31
N MET A 102 2.86 10.05 -8.21
CA MET A 102 3.31 9.70 -6.86
C MET A 102 3.43 8.18 -6.68
N ARG A 103 2.45 7.40 -7.13
CA ARG A 103 2.49 5.93 -7.08
C ARG A 103 3.66 5.37 -7.88
N LYS A 104 3.89 5.86 -9.10
CA LYS A 104 5.06 5.48 -9.92
C LYS A 104 6.38 5.81 -9.21
N LYS A 105 6.48 7.01 -8.62
CA LYS A 105 7.67 7.41 -7.86
C LYS A 105 7.89 6.54 -6.62
N GLN A 106 6.82 6.24 -5.88
CA GLN A 106 6.88 5.33 -4.73
C GLN A 106 7.43 3.96 -5.14
N MET A 107 6.93 3.40 -6.24
CA MET A 107 7.40 2.12 -6.77
C MET A 107 8.88 2.16 -7.16
N LYS A 108 9.32 3.23 -7.84
CA LYS A 108 10.74 3.42 -8.20
C LYS A 108 11.62 3.52 -6.96
N MET A 109 11.24 4.35 -5.98
CA MET A 109 11.99 4.48 -4.73
C MET A 109 12.01 3.18 -3.95
N MET A 110 10.90 2.44 -3.92
CA MET A 110 10.85 1.12 -3.30
C MET A 110 11.86 0.16 -3.92
N GLN A 111 11.90 0.05 -5.24
CA GLN A 111 12.87 -0.82 -5.92
C GLN A 111 14.31 -0.38 -5.62
N GLN A 112 14.59 0.92 -5.72
CA GLN A 112 15.93 1.47 -5.45
C GLN A 112 16.38 1.24 -4.01
N GLN A 113 15.53 1.51 -3.02
CA GLN A 113 15.86 1.33 -1.60
C GLN A 113 15.94 -0.14 -1.22
N ALA A 114 15.09 -0.99 -1.78
CA ALA A 114 15.18 -2.43 -1.57
C ALA A 114 16.53 -2.96 -2.07
N ASN A 115 16.92 -2.62 -3.30
CA ASN A 115 18.22 -3.00 -3.86
C ASN A 115 19.39 -2.45 -3.02
N LYS A 116 19.31 -1.19 -2.60
CA LYS A 116 20.33 -0.55 -1.76
C LYS A 116 20.53 -1.26 -0.41
N GLU A 117 19.46 -1.75 0.19
CA GLU A 117 19.50 -2.49 1.47
C GLU A 117 19.77 -3.99 1.27
N GLY A 118 20.05 -4.44 0.04
CA GLY A 118 20.27 -5.84 -0.30
C GLY A 118 19.04 -6.71 -0.03
N MET A 119 17.85 -6.17 -0.26
CA MET A 119 16.57 -6.87 -0.16
C MET A 119 15.88 -6.86 -1.52
N SER A 120 15.41 -8.02 -2.00
CA SER A 120 14.70 -8.03 -3.27
C SER A 120 13.38 -7.24 -3.16
N PRO A 121 12.97 -6.48 -4.20
CA PRO A 121 11.69 -5.77 -4.20
C PRO A 121 10.47 -6.71 -4.06
N LYS A 122 10.61 -7.98 -4.46
CA LYS A 122 9.58 -9.01 -4.28
C LYS A 122 9.48 -9.40 -2.80
N MET A 123 10.60 -9.65 -2.12
CA MET A 123 10.64 -9.97 -0.69
C MET A 123 10.11 -8.80 0.17
N PHE A 124 10.55 -7.57 -0.10
CA PHE A 124 10.03 -6.38 0.59
C PHE A 124 8.50 -6.28 0.47
N ARG A 125 7.96 -6.41 -0.75
CA ARG A 125 6.50 -6.38 -0.97
C ARG A 125 5.78 -7.50 -0.23
N ARG A 126 6.36 -8.72 -0.23
CA ARG A 126 5.79 -9.88 0.47
C ARG A 126 5.76 -9.65 1.99
N ILE A 127 6.84 -9.16 2.58
CA ILE A 127 6.91 -8.81 4.01
C ILE A 127 5.85 -7.76 4.35
N MET A 128 5.79 -6.66 3.58
CA MET A 128 4.83 -5.58 3.85
C MET A 128 3.38 -6.01 3.68
N ARG A 129 3.07 -6.86 2.68
CA ARG A 129 1.74 -7.47 2.49
C ARG A 129 1.41 -8.40 3.66
N SER A 130 2.35 -9.23 4.07
CA SER A 130 2.13 -10.17 5.18
C SER A 130 1.92 -9.44 6.50
N ALA A 131 2.62 -8.33 6.73
CA ALA A 131 2.41 -7.45 7.88
C ALA A 131 1.04 -6.74 7.89
N GLN A 132 0.28 -6.76 6.79
CA GLN A 132 -1.12 -6.30 6.82
C GLN A 132 -2.04 -7.37 7.44
N GLN A 133 -1.66 -8.64 7.34
CA GLN A 133 -2.44 -9.79 7.81
C GLN A 133 -1.96 -10.29 9.18
N ASP A 134 -0.64 -10.33 9.41
CA ASP A 134 -0.02 -10.71 10.68
C ASP A 134 0.26 -9.46 11.54
N SER A 135 -0.51 -9.34 12.62
CA SER A 135 -0.39 -8.22 13.57
C SER A 135 0.93 -8.21 14.36
N THR A 136 1.54 -9.36 14.61
CA THR A 136 2.83 -9.47 15.30
C THR A 136 3.94 -8.98 14.39
N LEU A 137 3.96 -9.41 13.13
CA LEU A 137 4.91 -8.92 12.14
C LEU A 137 4.76 -7.40 11.92
N LYS A 138 3.51 -6.91 11.86
CA LYS A 138 3.20 -5.47 11.81
C LYS A 138 3.83 -4.71 12.97
N LYS A 139 3.63 -5.20 14.21
CA LYS A 139 4.16 -4.57 15.42
C LYS A 139 5.69 -4.54 15.40
N LYS A 140 6.35 -5.64 15.00
CA LYS A 140 7.81 -5.72 14.88
C LYS A 140 8.35 -4.67 13.88
N ILE A 141 7.76 -4.58 12.70
CA ILE A 141 8.15 -3.58 11.68
C ILE A 141 7.91 -2.16 12.20
N GLN A 142 6.76 -1.88 12.81
CA GLN A 142 6.46 -0.56 13.36
C GLN A 142 7.43 -0.16 14.48
N ALA A 143 7.80 -1.10 15.36
CA ALA A 143 8.78 -0.85 16.41
C ALA A 143 10.16 -0.49 15.82
N ALA A 144 10.62 -1.25 14.82
CA ALA A 144 11.87 -0.98 14.12
C ALA A 144 11.84 0.38 13.39
N MET A 145 10.72 0.74 12.75
CA MET A 145 10.55 2.07 12.13
C MET A 145 10.63 3.19 13.17
N ARG A 146 9.96 3.02 14.33
CA ARG A 146 10.02 4.00 15.43
C ARG A 146 11.45 4.16 15.96
N ALA A 147 12.18 3.08 16.14
CA ALA A 147 13.58 3.11 16.58
C ALA A 147 14.45 3.92 15.60
N GLN A 148 14.30 3.69 14.29
CA GLN A 148 15.04 4.44 13.27
C GLN A 148 14.68 5.93 13.24
N MET A 149 13.40 6.26 13.39
CA MET A 149 12.98 7.66 13.45
C MET A 149 13.54 8.37 14.69
N LYS A 150 13.58 7.68 15.84
CA LYS A 150 14.22 8.21 17.06
C LYS A 150 15.70 8.47 16.83
N GLN A 151 16.43 7.50 16.25
CA GLN A 151 17.86 7.67 15.92
C GLN A 151 18.10 8.86 14.98
N LYS A 152 17.34 8.98 13.89
CA LYS A 152 17.44 10.12 12.96
C LYS A 152 17.14 11.46 13.65
N ARG A 153 16.15 11.49 14.55
CA ARG A 153 15.81 12.71 15.31
C ARG A 153 16.90 13.10 16.29
N SER A 154 17.51 12.14 16.99
CA SER A 154 18.63 12.41 17.90
C SER A 154 19.85 12.95 17.15
N GLN A 155 20.19 12.37 15.99
CA GLN A 155 21.27 12.88 15.13
C GLN A 155 21.01 14.30 14.61
N MET A 156 19.76 14.66 14.32
CA MET A 156 19.42 16.04 13.94
C MET A 156 19.50 17.02 15.11
N LYS A 157 19.23 16.58 16.34
CA LYS A 157 19.37 17.41 17.56
C LYS A 157 20.82 17.59 18.02
N GLN A 158 21.72 16.70 17.61
CA GLN A 158 23.14 16.73 17.98
C GLN A 158 24.02 17.48 16.96
N LYS A 159 23.46 17.98 15.84
CA LYS A 159 24.18 18.93 15.00
C LYS A 159 24.08 20.31 15.66
N PRO A 160 25.19 20.91 16.15
CA PRO A 160 25.17 22.29 16.62
C PRO A 160 24.71 23.18 15.47
N ASN A 161 23.77 24.08 15.77
CA ASN A 161 23.34 25.13 14.85
C ASN A 161 24.56 26.03 14.58
N PRO A 162 25.13 26.13 13.36
CA PRO A 162 26.29 26.97 13.08
C PRO A 162 25.92 28.46 13.00
N GLN A 163 24.94 28.91 13.79
CA GLN A 163 24.35 30.25 13.72
C GLN A 163 24.61 31.10 14.97
N ASN A 164 25.66 30.76 15.73
CA ASN A 164 26.27 31.61 16.75
C ASN A 164 27.80 31.43 16.70
N GLN A 165 28.42 31.88 15.62
CA GLN A 165 29.79 32.40 15.60
C GLN A 165 29.80 33.63 14.70
#